data_AF-A0A7C7SM90-F1
#
_entry.id   AF-A0A7C7SM90-F1
#
_cell.length_a   1.000
_cell.length_b   1.000
_cell.length_c   1.000
_cell.angle_alpha   90.00
_cell.angle_beta   90.00
_cell.angle_gamma   90.00
#
_symmetry.space_group_name_H-M   'P 1'
#
loop_
_entity.id
_entity.type
_entity.pdbx_description
1 polymer ?
#
loop_
_entity_poly.entity_id
_entity_poly.type
_entity_poly.pdbx_seq_one_letter_code
_entity_poly.pdbx_strand_id
1 'polypeptide(L)'
;MKRFMLLHFGFEQPTPEIMAAWGKWFEAVADIVVEHGGFHGGAREISHAGSKDLTMGMDAITGYSIINAESLEDAEKIAHDNPFVASIRVYEIMKQ
;
A
#
# COMPACT_ATOMS: atom_id res chain seq x y z
N MET A 1 -10.27 -16.39 6.95
CA MET A 1 -9.87 -15.17 6.22
C MET A 1 -10.32 -13.87 6.88
N LYS A 2 -9.35 -13.19 7.47
CA LYS A 2 -9.41 -11.81 7.96
C LYS A 2 -9.04 -10.86 6.82
N ARG A 3 -9.29 -9.56 7.00
CA ARG A 3 -8.88 -8.52 6.03
C ARG A 3 -7.69 -7.76 6.57
N PHE A 4 -6.71 -7.51 5.72
CA PHE A 4 -5.52 -6.75 6.04
C PHE A 4 -5.35 -5.57 5.08
N MET A 5 -4.96 -4.42 5.63
CA MET A 5 -4.55 -3.23 4.90
C MET A 5 -3.04 -3.25 4.73
N LEU A 6 -2.57 -3.15 3.49
CA LEU A 6 -1.18 -2.94 3.10
C LEU A 6 -1.10 -1.50 2.62
N LEU A 7 -0.51 -0.62 3.43
CA LEU A 7 -0.36 0.79 3.12
C LEU A 7 1.05 1.05 2.58
N HIS A 8 1.15 1.53 1.35
CA HIS A 8 2.41 1.67 0.62
C HIS A 8 3.02 3.06 0.84
N PHE A 9 4.29 3.09 1.21
CA PHE A 9 5.05 4.31 1.46
C PHE A 9 6.23 4.45 0.51
N GLY A 10 6.50 5.70 0.17
CA GLY A 10 7.60 6.10 -0.68
C GLY A 10 7.19 6.27 -2.13
N PHE A 11 7.71 7.33 -2.73
CA PHE A 11 7.52 7.65 -4.13
C PHE A 11 8.87 7.87 -4.80
N GLU A 12 9.07 7.12 -5.87
CA GLU A 12 10.06 7.39 -6.90
C GLU A 12 9.34 7.36 -8.25
N GLN A 13 9.86 8.09 -9.24
CA GLN A 13 9.27 8.08 -10.57
C GLN A 13 9.32 6.64 -11.12
N PRO A 14 8.17 6.00 -11.42
CA PRO A 14 8.17 4.60 -11.82
C PRO A 14 8.93 4.40 -13.13
N THR A 15 9.89 3.50 -13.15
CA THR A 15 10.50 2.99 -14.39
C THR A 15 9.65 1.85 -14.96
N PRO A 16 9.82 1.48 -16.25
CA PRO A 16 9.14 0.32 -16.81
C PRO A 16 9.36 -0.98 -16.02
N GLU A 17 10.55 -1.15 -15.43
CA GLU A 17 10.91 -2.31 -14.60
C GLU A 17 10.10 -2.33 -13.30
N ILE A 18 9.96 -1.17 -12.63
CA ILE A 18 9.13 -1.03 -11.42
C ILE A 18 7.68 -1.36 -11.76
N MET A 19 7.14 -0.78 -12.85
CA MET A 19 5.77 -1.05 -13.29
C MET A 19 5.53 -2.53 -13.62
N ALA A 20 6.50 -3.20 -14.25
CA ALA A 20 6.42 -4.62 -14.56
C ALA A 20 6.46 -5.50 -13.31
N ALA A 21 7.32 -5.17 -12.33
CA ALA A 21 7.37 -5.88 -11.05
C ALA A 21 6.04 -5.75 -10.30
N TRP A 22 5.47 -4.55 -10.27
CA TRP A 22 4.15 -4.30 -9.68
C TRP A 22 3.04 -5.10 -10.38
N GLY A 23 3.03 -5.13 -11.72
CA GLY A 23 2.10 -5.94 -12.50
C GLY A 23 2.14 -7.42 -12.13
N LYS A 24 3.35 -8.00 -12.04
CA LYS A 24 3.54 -9.39 -11.62
C LYS A 24 3.03 -9.66 -10.21
N TRP A 25 3.28 -8.74 -9.27
CA TRP A 25 2.78 -8.90 -7.91
C TRP A 25 1.26 -8.86 -7.88
N PHE A 26 0.62 -7.92 -8.58
CA PHE A 26 -0.85 -7.85 -8.68
C PHE A 26 -1.47 -9.12 -9.25
N GLU A 27 -0.85 -9.71 -10.29
CA GLU A 27 -1.27 -11.01 -10.83
C GLU A 27 -1.14 -12.12 -9.78
N ALA A 28 -0.02 -12.17 -9.05
CA ALA A 28 0.24 -13.20 -8.04
C ALA A 28 -0.72 -13.14 -6.84
N VAL A 29 -1.22 -11.95 -6.49
CA VAL A 29 -2.15 -11.75 -5.35
C VAL A 29 -3.60 -11.55 -5.76
N ALA A 30 -3.94 -11.68 -7.05
CA ALA A 30 -5.26 -11.33 -7.58
C ALA A 30 -6.42 -12.05 -6.87
N ASP A 31 -6.23 -13.32 -6.51
CA ASP A 31 -7.27 -14.15 -5.88
C ASP A 31 -7.58 -13.75 -4.43
N ILE A 32 -6.65 -13.04 -3.77
CA ILE A 32 -6.78 -12.66 -2.36
C ILE A 32 -6.99 -11.16 -2.16
N VAL A 33 -6.77 -10.33 -3.18
CA VAL A 33 -7.03 -8.89 -3.12
C VAL A 33 -8.54 -8.64 -3.10
N VAL A 34 -8.98 -7.88 -2.10
CA VAL A 34 -10.35 -7.36 -2.00
C VAL A 34 -10.47 -6.07 -2.79
N GLU A 35 -9.48 -5.19 -2.66
CA GLU A 35 -9.45 -3.86 -3.27
C GLU A 35 -8.01 -3.34 -3.28
N HIS A 36 -7.64 -2.51 -4.25
CA HIS A 36 -6.40 -1.74 -4.19
C HIS A 36 -6.59 -0.39 -4.89
N GLY A 37 -5.71 0.56 -4.59
CA GLY A 37 -5.73 1.86 -5.24
C GLY A 37 -4.42 2.62 -5.08
N GLY A 38 -4.05 3.35 -6.11
CA GLY A 38 -2.96 4.33 -6.07
C GLY A 38 -3.49 5.72 -5.75
N PHE A 39 -2.74 6.50 -4.99
CA PHE A 39 -3.04 7.90 -4.73
C PHE A 39 -2.28 8.79 -5.71
N HIS A 40 -3.00 9.70 -6.35
CA HIS A 40 -2.39 10.76 -7.13
C HIS A 40 -1.83 11.83 -6.19
N GLY A 41 -0.80 12.55 -6.62
CA GLY A 41 -0.26 13.68 -5.88
C GLY A 41 -1.33 14.73 -5.54
N GLY A 42 -1.05 15.58 -4.54
CA GLY A 42 -2.01 16.56 -4.03
C GLY A 42 -2.69 16.15 -2.72
N ALA A 43 -1.97 15.44 -1.85
CA ALA A 43 -2.44 15.05 -0.53
C ALA A 43 -2.37 16.22 0.46
N ARG A 44 -3.22 16.19 1.49
CA ARG A 44 -3.19 17.14 2.61
C ARG A 44 -3.30 16.39 3.93
N GLU A 45 -2.54 16.84 4.91
CA GLU A 45 -2.73 16.44 6.30
C GLU A 45 -3.58 17.49 7.01
N ILE A 46 -4.57 17.03 7.78
CA ILE A 46 -5.41 17.86 8.63
C ILE A 46 -5.09 17.52 10.08
N SER A 47 -4.79 18.54 10.88
CA SER A 47 -4.50 18.41 12.31
C SER A 47 -5.16 19.54 13.11
N HIS A 48 -5.03 19.49 14.44
CA HIS A 48 -5.46 20.61 15.31
C HIS A 48 -4.73 21.93 15.00
N ALA A 49 -3.55 21.87 14.37
CA ALA A 49 -2.79 23.04 13.96
C ALA A 49 -3.22 23.63 12.60
N GLY A 50 -4.19 22.99 11.93
CA GLY A 50 -4.66 23.36 10.60
C GLY A 50 -4.35 22.31 9.54
N SER A 51 -4.39 22.71 8.27
CA SER A 51 -4.10 21.85 7.12
C SER A 51 -2.75 22.18 6.51
N LYS A 52 -2.00 21.17 6.08
CA LYS A 52 -0.76 21.32 5.31
C LYS A 52 -0.79 20.43 4.08
N ASP A 53 -0.21 20.90 2.98
CA ASP A 53 0.00 20.07 1.80
C ASP A 53 1.09 19.04 2.06
N LEU A 54 0.90 17.84 1.54
CA LEU A 54 1.87 16.76 1.56
C LEU A 54 2.46 16.58 0.16
N THR A 55 3.78 16.59 0.10
CA THR A 55 4.52 16.33 -1.14
C THR A 55 4.65 14.83 -1.40
N MET A 56 4.78 14.46 -2.68
CA MET A 56 5.19 13.10 -3.03
C MET A 56 6.68 12.95 -2.73
N GLY A 57 7.04 11.97 -1.91
CA GLY A 57 8.40 11.73 -1.43
C GLY A 57 8.51 10.38 -0.70
N MET A 58 9.64 10.14 -0.04
CA MET A 58 9.92 8.86 0.63
C MET A 58 9.01 8.57 1.83
N ASP A 59 8.40 9.60 2.40
CA ASP A 59 7.44 9.54 3.51
C ASP A 59 5.98 9.58 3.05
N ALA A 60 5.73 9.76 1.75
CA ALA A 60 4.38 9.85 1.20
C ALA A 60 3.68 8.49 1.19
N ILE A 61 2.38 8.50 1.49
CA ILE A 61 1.49 7.36 1.25
C ILE A 61 1.10 7.38 -0.23
N THR A 62 1.48 6.35 -0.98
CA THR A 62 1.31 6.31 -2.45
C THR A 62 0.20 5.38 -2.91
N GLY A 63 -0.30 4.52 -2.02
CA GLY A 63 -1.44 3.67 -2.32
C GLY A 63 -1.76 2.69 -1.20
N TYR A 64 -2.74 1.85 -1.46
CA TYR A 64 -3.17 0.79 -0.55
C TYR A 64 -3.56 -0.48 -1.28
N SER A 65 -3.49 -1.61 -0.58
CA SER A 65 -4.11 -2.87 -0.96
C SER A 65 -4.83 -3.46 0.25
N ILE A 66 -6.09 -3.87 0.07
CA ILE A 66 -6.82 -4.69 1.04
C ILE A 66 -6.76 -6.13 0.55
N ILE A 67 -6.25 -7.03 1.38
CA ILE A 67 -6.15 -8.46 1.08
C ILE A 67 -6.89 -9.30 2.10
N ASN A 68 -7.27 -10.51 1.72
CA ASN A 68 -7.68 -11.57 2.64
C ASN A 68 -6.47 -12.43 3.00
N ALA A 69 -6.26 -12.70 4.30
CA ALA A 69 -5.23 -13.63 4.80
C ALA A 69 -5.71 -14.31 6.10
N GLU A 70 -5.03 -15.37 6.54
CA GLU A 70 -5.41 -16.10 7.77
C GLU A 70 -4.86 -15.45 9.04
N SER A 71 -3.69 -14.83 8.97
CA SER A 71 -3.06 -14.14 10.10
C SER A 71 -2.24 -12.92 9.68
N LEU A 72 -1.72 -12.16 10.65
CA LEU A 72 -0.84 -11.03 10.39
C LEU A 72 0.48 -11.50 9.77
N GLU A 73 1.00 -12.64 10.22
CA GLU A 73 2.23 -13.24 9.69
C GLU A 73 2.06 -13.67 8.22
N ASP A 74 0.88 -14.13 7.82
CA ASP A 74 0.62 -14.47 6.42
C ASP A 74 0.46 -13.21 5.56
N ALA A 75 -0.21 -12.18 6.07
CA ALA A 75 -0.30 -10.88 5.40
C ALA A 75 1.08 -10.21 5.25
N GLU A 76 1.95 -10.35 6.24
CA GLU A 76 3.35 -9.87 6.21
C GLU A 76 4.14 -10.56 5.10
N LYS A 77 4.05 -11.90 4.98
CA LYS A 77 4.74 -12.64 3.90
C LYS A 77 4.30 -12.15 2.52
N ILE A 78 3.00 -11.95 2.32
CA ILE A 78 2.44 -11.43 1.06
C ILE A 78 2.96 -10.01 0.77
N ALA A 79 3.07 -9.17 1.81
CA ALA A 79 3.62 -7.83 1.68
C ALA A 79 5.12 -7.82 1.36
N HIS A 80 5.89 -8.80 1.86
CA HIS A 80 7.33 -8.91 1.58
C HIS A 80 7.64 -9.17 0.09
N ASP A 81 6.72 -9.84 -0.62
CA ASP A 81 6.87 -10.09 -2.06
C ASP A 81 6.48 -8.87 -2.93
N ASN A 82 5.95 -7.81 -2.33
CA ASN A 82 5.59 -6.59 -3.04
C ASN A 82 6.84 -5.75 -3.39
N PRO A 83 6.95 -5.21 -4.62
CA PRO A 83 8.04 -4.32 -5.02
C PRO A 83 7.82 -2.87 -4.50
N PHE A 84 7.74 -2.71 -3.17
CA PHE A 84 7.54 -1.42 -2.53
C PHE A 84 8.78 -0.52 -2.66
N VAL A 85 8.57 0.80 -2.57
CA VAL A 85 9.64 1.80 -2.69
C VAL A 85 10.36 1.99 -1.36
N ALA A 86 9.67 2.46 -0.32
CA ALA A 86 10.27 2.69 1.00
C ALA A 86 9.85 1.62 2.00
N SER A 87 8.54 1.39 2.16
CA SER A 87 8.02 0.39 3.09
C SER A 87 6.54 0.10 2.85
N ILE A 88 6.05 -1.00 3.45
CA ILE A 88 4.62 -1.29 3.60
C ILE A 88 4.29 -1.35 5.09
N ARG A 89 3.16 -0.75 5.49
CA ARG A 89 2.59 -0.97 6.82
C ARG A 89 1.40 -1.91 6.71
N VAL A 90 1.40 -2.97 7.53
CA VAL A 90 0.37 -4.01 7.52
C VAL A 90 -0.51 -3.88 8.77
N TYR A 91 -1.83 -3.83 8.58
CA TYR A 91 -2.81 -3.74 9.68
C TYR A 91 -3.95 -4.73 9.48
N GLU A 92 -4.37 -5.42 10.53
CA GLU A 92 -5.65 -6.15 10.52
C GLU A 92 -6.81 -5.15 10.55
N ILE A 93 -7.76 -5.28 9.61
CA ILE A 93 -8.97 -4.46 9.56
C ILE A 93 -10.02 -5.12 10.46
N MET A 94 -10.30 -4.49 11.59
CA MET A 94 -11.40 -4.88 12.47
C MET A 94 -12.72 -4.41 11.86
N LYS A 95 -13.62 -5.35 11.54
CA LYS A 95 -14.99 -5.00 11.17
C LYS A 95 -15.74 -4.54 12.42
N GLN A 96 -16.49 -3.45 12.30
CA GLN A 96 -17.48 -3.03 13.30
C GLN A 96 -18.71 -3.94 13.23
#